data_AF-A0AAD5V7I9-F1
#
_entry.id   AF-A0AAD5V7I9-F1
#
_cell.length_a   1.000
_cell.length_b   1.000
_cell.length_c   1.000
_cell.angle_alpha   90.00
_cell.angle_beta   90.00
_cell.angle_gamma   90.00
#
_symmetry.space_group_name_H-M   'P 1'
#
loop_
_entity.id
_entity.type
_entity.pdbx_description
1 polymer ?
#
loop_
_entity_poly.entity_id
_entity_poly.type
_entity_poly.pdbx_seq_one_letter_code
_entity_poly.pdbx_strand_id
1 'polypeptide(L)'
;MDASQDLLIVVQPPSGNAREASHKVRILSQIYVERHPLASHRSIKIFAPPQDRIDAFWHKASILESKFVVLFNYRLRNGTTLRSLCVSNWKTGKILMLKIDNDVEAVSFLDTDHLLLVCSSGDPYVARLCVMEIPANTTMKKPRTVSLLFPAFTPEMLNWGALIHSNPMQTGDFTKQAENKLFNASPEQGIAIVEFHIGHKRNLHTELFVIPTRNLTRLAATHLNGVHPDVTIPWGSWGPENTRFLPFTPPIPHHSDSLPCIMGTRYFAVEEGFVVIYDFNPFAARLTWSLNEQDMGDPDIYVVVGSQEAEAPLFSKAITTSVPYRRIVTMLQARAGRVLVLMKIVSFFLLILGNWLRCVYDLERLRR
;
A
#
# COMPACT_ATOMS: atom_id res chain seq x y z
N MET A 1 5.22 7.40 -2.47
CA MET A 1 5.54 8.82 -2.74
C MET A 1 5.50 9.03 -4.24
N ASP A 2 4.87 10.10 -4.72
CA ASP A 2 4.96 10.49 -6.14
C ASP A 2 6.25 11.31 -6.35
N ALA A 3 7.29 10.64 -6.87
CA ALA A 3 8.60 11.25 -7.06
C ALA A 3 8.59 12.44 -8.05
N SER A 4 7.54 12.58 -8.87
CA SER A 4 7.43 13.69 -9.80
C SER A 4 7.17 15.04 -9.13
N GLN A 5 6.75 15.05 -7.86
CA GLN A 5 6.28 16.25 -7.19
C GLN A 5 7.33 16.99 -6.37
N ASP A 6 8.55 16.47 -6.27
CA ASP A 6 9.58 17.00 -5.35
C ASP A 6 9.04 17.17 -3.91
N LEU A 7 8.19 16.25 -3.45
CA LEU A 7 7.45 16.40 -2.20
C LEU A 7 7.94 15.44 -1.12
N LEU A 8 8.36 15.99 0.01
CA LEU A 8 8.72 15.29 1.22
C LEU A 8 7.75 15.65 2.36
N ILE A 9 7.09 14.64 2.93
CA ILE A 9 6.26 14.79 4.11
C ILE A 9 7.00 14.26 5.33
N VAL A 10 7.19 15.10 6.34
CA VAL A 10 7.82 14.71 7.61
C VAL A 10 6.82 14.80 8.74
N VAL A 11 6.51 13.67 9.35
CA VAL A 11 5.62 13.59 10.51
C VAL A 11 6.44 13.73 11.78
N GLN A 12 6.25 14.84 12.49
CA GLN A 12 6.87 15.06 13.78
C GLN A 12 5.92 14.61 14.91
N PRO A 13 6.42 13.86 15.91
CA PRO A 13 5.64 13.55 17.10
C PRO A 13 5.33 14.84 17.88
N PRO A 14 4.33 14.82 18.78
CA PRO A 14 4.02 15.97 19.63
C PRO A 14 5.24 16.34 20.48
N SER A 15 5.50 17.64 20.62
CA SER A 15 6.59 18.16 21.45
C SER A 15 6.02 18.82 22.71
N GLY A 16 6.43 18.35 23.89
CA GLY A 16 6.12 18.98 25.19
C GLY A 16 4.97 18.33 25.96
N ASN A 17 4.81 18.74 27.23
CA ASN A 17 3.80 18.21 28.18
C ASN A 17 2.41 18.85 28.01
N ALA A 18 2.11 19.42 26.84
CA ALA A 18 0.85 20.13 26.64
C ALA A 18 -0.32 19.12 26.60
N ARG A 19 -1.41 19.46 27.29
CA ARG A 19 -2.68 18.70 27.26
C ARG A 19 -3.28 18.59 25.85
N GLU A 20 -2.89 19.48 24.94
CA GLU A 20 -3.25 19.48 23.53
C GLU A 20 -2.05 19.10 22.66
N ALA A 21 -1.69 17.82 22.71
CA ALA A 21 -0.68 17.26 21.84
C ALA A 21 -1.18 17.25 20.38
N SER A 22 -0.34 17.72 19.45
CA SER A 22 -0.61 17.59 18.01
C SER A 22 0.64 17.16 17.27
N HIS A 23 0.45 16.28 16.29
CA HIS A 23 1.46 16.00 15.29
C HIS A 23 1.65 17.22 14.40
N LYS A 24 2.90 17.48 14.01
CA LYS A 24 3.21 18.46 12.98
C LYS A 24 3.65 17.73 11.73
N VAL A 25 2.84 17.80 10.69
CA VAL A 25 3.18 17.28 9.36
C VAL A 25 3.82 18.41 8.56
N ARG A 26 5.15 18.37 8.42
CA ARG A 26 5.91 19.37 7.65
C ARG A 26 5.89 18.99 6.17
N ILE A 27 5.67 20.00 5.34
CA ILE A 27 5.60 19.87 3.88
C ILE A 27 6.85 20.49 3.28
N LEU A 28 7.78 19.65 2.84
CA LEU A 28 9.11 20.04 2.40
C LEU A 28 9.34 19.66 0.93
N SER A 29 10.29 20.34 0.28
CA SER A 29 10.87 19.88 -0.99
C SER A 29 11.82 18.71 -0.72
N GLN A 30 11.78 17.68 -1.56
CA GLN A 30 12.70 16.55 -1.44
C GLN A 30 14.12 16.93 -1.85
N ILE A 31 14.27 17.80 -2.84
CA ILE A 31 15.55 18.27 -3.38
C ILE A 31 16.21 19.25 -2.39
N TYR A 32 15.46 20.24 -1.91
CA TYR A 32 16.02 21.33 -1.11
C TYR A 32 15.90 21.11 0.40
N VAL A 33 15.01 20.21 0.85
CA VAL A 33 14.70 19.98 2.27
C VAL A 33 14.12 21.23 2.98
N GLU A 34 13.77 22.26 2.20
CA GLU A 34 13.11 23.47 2.66
C GLU A 34 11.59 23.38 2.49
N ARG A 35 10.85 24.41 2.90
CA ARG A 35 9.39 24.48 2.69
C ARG A 35 9.10 24.28 1.20
N HIS A 36 8.18 23.36 0.89
CA HIS A 36 7.75 23.16 -0.49
C HIS A 36 7.11 24.45 -1.05
N PRO A 37 7.51 24.95 -2.24
CA PRO A 37 7.06 26.25 -2.77
C PRO A 37 5.55 26.33 -2.99
N LEU A 38 4.93 25.20 -3.35
CA LEU A 38 3.47 25.10 -3.56
C LEU A 38 2.65 24.96 -2.26
N ALA A 39 3.28 24.84 -1.09
CA ALA A 39 2.56 24.68 0.18
C ALA A 39 2.23 26.04 0.80
N SER A 40 0.96 26.34 1.01
CA SER A 40 0.49 27.58 1.66
C SER A 40 0.81 27.65 3.15
N HIS A 41 1.10 26.50 3.78
CA HIS A 41 1.47 26.38 5.19
C HIS A 41 2.83 25.70 5.36
N ARG A 42 3.54 26.04 6.44
CA ARG A 42 4.81 25.36 6.80
C ARG A 42 4.59 23.95 7.35
N SER A 43 3.47 23.76 8.05
CA SER A 43 3.12 22.49 8.67
C SER A 43 1.61 22.42 8.89
N ILE A 44 1.07 21.20 8.83
CA ILE A 44 -0.31 20.90 9.17
C ILE A 44 -0.32 20.28 10.56
N LYS A 45 -1.13 20.81 11.47
CA LYS A 45 -1.31 20.26 12.82
C LYS A 45 -2.42 19.23 12.79
N ILE A 46 -2.14 18.04 13.28
CA ILE A 46 -3.11 16.94 13.37
C ILE A 46 -3.22 16.53 14.82
N PHE A 47 -4.44 16.26 15.28
CA PHE A 47 -4.71 15.80 16.63
C PHE A 47 -3.83 14.59 16.99
N ALA A 48 -3.29 14.60 18.21
CA ALA A 48 -2.61 13.45 18.81
C ALA A 48 -3.17 13.20 20.21
N PRO A 49 -3.22 11.94 20.67
CA PRO A 49 -3.53 11.64 22.05
C PRO A 49 -2.47 12.27 22.99
N PRO A 50 -2.80 12.51 24.27
CA PRO A 50 -1.85 12.98 25.27
C PRO A 50 -0.59 12.10 25.34
N GLN A 51 0.59 12.73 25.33
CA GLN A 51 1.89 12.04 25.23
C GLN A 51 2.16 11.08 26.40
N ASP A 52 1.66 11.42 27.59
CA ASP A 52 1.75 10.60 28.81
C ASP A 52 1.01 9.26 28.70
N ARG A 53 0.09 9.13 27.73
CA ARG A 53 -0.65 7.89 27.46
C ARG A 53 -0.04 7.02 26.37
N ILE A 54 0.87 7.57 25.57
CA ILE A 54 1.48 6.86 24.43
C ILE A 54 2.67 6.04 24.94
N ASP A 55 2.70 4.78 24.55
CA ASP A 55 3.81 3.85 24.76
C ASP A 55 4.64 3.70 23.49
N ALA A 56 3.99 3.52 22.33
CA ALA A 56 4.64 3.49 21.04
C ALA A 56 3.84 4.25 19.97
N PHE A 57 4.55 4.78 18.97
CA PHE A 57 4.00 5.55 17.86
C PHE A 57 4.64 5.15 16.54
N TRP A 58 3.81 4.90 15.53
CA TRP A 58 4.24 4.73 14.15
C TRP A 58 3.18 5.26 13.18
N HIS A 59 3.55 5.47 11.92
CA HIS A 59 2.63 5.99 10.93
C HIS A 59 2.87 5.36 9.56
N LYS A 60 1.82 5.38 8.72
CA LYS A 60 1.90 5.10 7.28
C LYS A 60 1.43 6.33 6.54
N ALA A 61 2.12 6.72 5.48
CA ALA A 61 1.76 7.87 4.69
C ALA A 61 1.76 7.55 3.20
N SER A 62 0.78 8.10 2.48
CA SER A 62 0.73 8.06 1.02
C SER A 62 0.39 9.45 0.48
N ILE A 63 0.81 9.72 -0.75
CA ILE A 63 0.69 11.02 -1.42
C ILE A 63 0.16 10.74 -2.82
N LEU A 64 -0.86 11.50 -3.22
CA LEU A 64 -1.42 11.48 -4.55
C LEU A 64 -1.84 12.89 -4.95
N GLU A 65 -1.28 13.42 -6.04
CA GLU A 65 -1.58 14.76 -6.52
C GLU A 65 -1.42 15.83 -5.43
N SER A 66 -2.48 16.60 -5.16
CA SER A 66 -2.51 17.64 -4.12
C SER A 66 -2.92 17.11 -2.74
N LYS A 67 -3.14 15.79 -2.60
CA LYS A 67 -3.63 15.15 -1.39
C LYS A 67 -2.54 14.27 -0.77
N PHE A 68 -2.59 14.15 0.55
CA PHE A 68 -1.88 13.12 1.27
C PHE A 68 -2.81 12.47 2.27
N VAL A 69 -2.45 11.25 2.65
CA VAL A 69 -3.11 10.50 3.70
C VAL A 69 -2.06 10.01 4.69
N VAL A 70 -2.33 10.15 5.98
CA VAL A 70 -1.52 9.58 7.06
C VAL A 70 -2.42 8.78 7.99
N LEU A 71 -2.05 7.52 8.21
CA LEU A 71 -2.59 6.67 9.26
C LEU A 71 -1.60 6.68 10.43
N PHE A 72 -1.98 7.36 11.51
CA PHE A 72 -1.28 7.39 12.78
C PHE A 72 -1.71 6.20 13.62
N ASN A 73 -0.74 5.46 14.15
CA ASN A 73 -0.97 4.33 15.05
C ASN A 73 -0.31 4.61 16.39
N TYR A 74 -1.08 4.46 17.46
CA TYR A 74 -0.63 4.66 18.82
C TYR A 74 -0.87 3.39 19.62
N ARG A 75 0.19 2.82 20.20
CA ARG A 75 0.04 1.87 21.31
C ARG A 75 -0.04 2.68 22.59
N LEU A 76 -1.16 2.60 23.29
CA LEU A 76 -1.36 3.27 24.57
C LEU A 76 -0.79 2.40 25.71
N ARG A 77 -0.43 3.03 26.84
CA ARG A 77 0.15 2.32 28.02
C ARG A 77 -0.76 1.25 28.63
N ASN A 78 -2.07 1.36 28.40
CA ASN A 78 -3.05 0.34 28.82
C ASN A 78 -3.13 -0.85 27.84
N GLY A 79 -2.26 -0.92 26.83
CA GLY A 79 -2.25 -1.97 25.80
C GLY A 79 -3.22 -1.75 24.65
N THR A 80 -4.13 -0.78 24.74
CA THR A 80 -5.05 -0.48 23.63
C THR A 80 -4.34 0.20 22.47
N THR A 81 -4.78 -0.10 21.24
CA THR A 81 -4.29 0.58 20.05
C THR A 81 -5.31 1.61 19.60
N LEU A 82 -4.88 2.87 19.52
CA LEU A 82 -5.66 3.96 18.93
C LEU A 82 -5.13 4.21 17.52
N ARG A 83 -6.04 4.39 16.56
CA ARG A 83 -5.65 4.74 15.18
C ARG A 83 -6.39 5.98 14.71
N SER A 84 -5.67 6.86 14.01
CA SER A 84 -6.22 8.08 13.45
C SER A 84 -5.82 8.21 11.99
N LEU A 85 -6.81 8.38 11.12
CA LEU A 85 -6.65 8.60 9.69
C LEU A 85 -6.87 10.09 9.39
N CYS A 86 -5.88 10.71 8.75
CA CYS A 86 -6.00 12.08 8.27
C CYS A 86 -5.77 12.14 6.76
N VAL A 87 -6.72 12.72 6.03
CA VAL A 87 -6.58 13.09 4.63
C VAL A 87 -6.57 14.61 4.55
N SER A 88 -5.58 15.17 3.88
CA SER A 88 -5.48 16.62 3.73
C SER A 88 -4.91 16.99 2.37
N ASN A 89 -5.32 18.16 1.88
CA ASN A 89 -4.71 18.79 0.74
C ASN A 89 -3.42 19.48 1.18
N TRP A 90 -2.25 18.94 0.85
CA TRP A 90 -0.96 19.47 1.34
C TRP A 90 -0.65 20.87 0.82
N LYS A 91 -1.17 21.24 -0.35
CA LYS A 91 -0.97 22.57 -0.94
C LYS A 91 -1.68 23.64 -0.12
N THR A 92 -2.92 23.36 0.30
CA THR A 92 -3.78 24.33 1.00
C THR A 92 -3.75 24.18 2.52
N GLY A 93 -3.32 23.03 3.04
CA GLY A 93 -3.41 22.67 4.46
C GLY A 93 -4.82 22.26 4.92
N LYS A 94 -5.82 22.27 4.03
CA LYS A 94 -7.20 21.90 4.38
C LYS A 94 -7.27 20.42 4.73
N ILE A 95 -7.76 20.09 5.92
CA ILE A 95 -8.09 18.72 6.31
C ILE A 95 -9.39 18.34 5.62
N LEU A 96 -9.35 17.33 4.75
CA LEU A 96 -10.51 16.81 4.01
C LEU A 96 -11.26 15.76 4.83
N MET A 97 -10.51 14.96 5.59
CA MET A 97 -11.03 13.92 6.47
C MET A 97 -10.13 13.77 7.69
N LEU A 98 -10.74 13.68 8.87
CA LEU A 98 -10.08 13.25 10.09
C LEU A 98 -10.99 12.22 10.77
N LYS A 99 -10.53 10.97 10.81
CA LYS A 99 -11.25 9.86 11.43
C LYS A 99 -10.39 9.31 12.56
N ILE A 100 -11.01 9.05 13.71
CA ILE A 100 -10.41 8.25 14.78
C ILE A 100 -11.18 6.93 14.76
N ASP A 101 -10.52 5.87 14.34
CA ASP A 101 -11.15 4.59 14.11
C ASP A 101 -10.13 3.49 14.36
N ASN A 102 -10.37 2.70 15.40
CA ASN A 102 -9.46 1.63 15.80
C ASN A 102 -9.44 0.50 14.77
N ASP A 103 -10.40 0.44 13.86
CA ASP A 103 -10.52 -0.66 12.93
C ASP A 103 -9.58 -0.54 11.74
N VAL A 104 -9.06 0.66 11.41
CA VAL A 104 -8.27 0.87 10.17
C VAL A 104 -6.81 0.44 10.35
N GLU A 105 -6.41 -0.68 9.76
CA GLU A 105 -5.04 -1.25 9.87
C GLU A 105 -4.07 -0.72 8.81
N ALA A 106 -4.58 -0.47 7.61
CA ALA A 106 -3.79 0.01 6.47
C ALA A 106 -4.58 1.01 5.63
N VAL A 107 -3.84 1.87 4.93
CA VAL A 107 -4.42 2.84 3.98
C VAL A 107 -3.50 3.03 2.78
N SER A 108 -4.12 3.19 1.61
CA SER A 108 -3.50 3.82 0.44
C SER A 108 -4.55 4.58 -0.36
N PHE A 109 -4.12 5.37 -1.34
CA PHE A 109 -5.03 5.91 -2.36
C PHE A 109 -5.36 4.80 -3.37
N LEU A 110 -6.64 4.66 -3.71
CA LEU A 110 -7.06 3.87 -4.87
C LEU A 110 -7.01 4.72 -6.14
N ASP A 111 -7.48 5.96 -6.05
CA ASP A 111 -7.43 7.00 -7.07
C ASP A 111 -7.55 8.39 -6.39
N THR A 112 -7.82 9.44 -7.17
CA THR A 112 -7.92 10.81 -6.68
C THR A 112 -9.08 11.04 -5.71
N ASP A 113 -10.12 10.22 -5.81
CA ASP A 113 -11.40 10.41 -5.13
C ASP A 113 -11.72 9.28 -4.15
N HIS A 114 -10.91 8.21 -4.14
CA HIS A 114 -11.11 7.06 -3.28
C HIS A 114 -9.85 6.64 -2.53
N LEU A 115 -10.04 6.26 -1.28
CA LEU A 115 -9.06 5.53 -0.46
C LEU A 115 -9.35 4.04 -0.49
N LEU A 116 -8.28 3.26 -0.39
CA LEU A 116 -8.30 1.85 -0.06
C LEU A 116 -7.88 1.68 1.40
N LEU A 117 -8.72 1.03 2.21
CA LEU A 117 -8.46 0.78 3.63
C LEU A 117 -8.54 -0.72 3.90
N VAL A 118 -7.63 -1.26 4.71
CA VAL A 118 -7.89 -2.55 5.37
C VAL A 118 -8.43 -2.23 6.75
N CYS A 119 -9.59 -2.80 7.09
CA CYS A 119 -10.19 -2.63 8.39
C CYS A 119 -10.48 -3.99 9.05
N SER A 120 -10.45 -4.03 10.38
CA SER A 120 -11.05 -5.14 11.15
C SER A 120 -12.57 -5.09 11.00
N SER A 121 -13.25 -6.24 11.06
CA SER A 121 -14.71 -6.32 10.96
C SER A 121 -15.42 -6.36 12.32
N GLY A 122 -14.66 -6.27 13.43
CA GLY A 122 -15.12 -6.63 14.78
C GLY A 122 -15.05 -8.13 15.06
N ASP A 123 -15.09 -8.97 14.02
CA ASP A 123 -14.70 -10.38 14.10
C ASP A 123 -13.18 -10.48 13.89
N PRO A 124 -12.40 -11.01 14.86
CA PRO A 124 -10.95 -11.10 14.76
C PRO A 124 -10.47 -11.98 13.61
N TYR A 125 -11.33 -12.83 13.04
CA TYR A 125 -11.00 -13.76 11.97
C TYR A 125 -11.39 -13.24 10.59
N VAL A 126 -12.08 -12.10 10.48
CA VAL A 126 -12.54 -11.56 9.20
C VAL A 126 -11.96 -10.16 8.97
N ALA A 127 -11.10 -10.05 7.97
CA ALA A 127 -10.67 -8.75 7.47
C ALA A 127 -11.65 -8.20 6.42
N ARG A 128 -11.71 -6.87 6.28
CA ARG A 128 -12.42 -6.21 5.18
C ARG A 128 -11.51 -5.23 4.46
N LEU A 129 -11.64 -5.19 3.14
CA LEU A 129 -11.08 -4.15 2.29
C LEU A 129 -12.17 -3.11 2.02
N CYS A 130 -11.98 -1.87 2.45
CA CYS A 130 -12.93 -0.80 2.23
C CYS A 130 -12.45 0.14 1.12
N VAL A 131 -13.30 0.40 0.13
CA VAL A 131 -13.14 1.54 -0.78
C VAL A 131 -13.97 2.69 -0.23
N MET A 132 -13.32 3.79 0.14
CA MET A 132 -13.95 4.93 0.82
C MET A 132 -13.81 6.18 -0.03
N GLU A 133 -14.91 6.91 -0.22
CA GLU A 133 -14.92 8.19 -0.91
C GLU A 133 -14.15 9.26 -0.11
N ILE A 134 -13.35 10.08 -0.80
CA ILE A 134 -12.68 11.24 -0.24
C ILE A 134 -13.62 12.45 -0.41
N PRO A 135 -14.10 13.06 0.68
CA PRO A 135 -14.98 14.20 0.57
C PRO A 135 -14.33 15.37 -0.17
N ALA A 136 -14.97 15.86 -1.24
CA ALA A 136 -14.54 17.09 -1.91
C ALA A 136 -14.60 18.30 -0.97
N ASN A 137 -15.54 18.29 -0.03
CA ASN A 137 -15.74 19.32 0.99
C ASN A 137 -15.95 18.73 2.38
N THR A 138 -15.50 19.48 3.39
CA THR A 138 -15.61 19.14 4.82
C THR A 138 -17.05 19.10 5.34
N THR A 139 -18.04 19.49 4.53
CA THR A 139 -19.45 19.53 4.90
C THR A 139 -20.17 18.18 4.77
N MET A 140 -19.55 17.17 4.18
CA MET A 140 -20.15 15.82 4.10
C MET A 140 -20.20 15.17 5.48
N LYS A 141 -21.41 14.77 5.92
CA LYS A 141 -21.65 14.20 7.27
C LYS A 141 -21.05 12.80 7.45
N LYS A 142 -20.81 12.04 6.38
CA LYS A 142 -20.16 10.72 6.43
C LYS A 142 -19.66 10.33 5.03
N PRO A 143 -18.38 9.93 4.86
CA PRO A 143 -17.89 9.34 3.61
C PRO A 143 -18.64 8.05 3.28
N ARG A 144 -19.01 7.86 2.00
CA ARG A 144 -19.58 6.59 1.53
C ARG A 144 -18.50 5.52 1.47
N THR A 145 -18.88 4.28 1.77
CA THR A 145 -17.92 3.16 1.86
C THR A 145 -18.48 1.88 1.23
N VAL A 146 -17.67 1.22 0.42
CA VAL A 146 -17.92 -0.17 -0.03
C VAL A 146 -16.96 -1.07 0.72
N SER A 147 -17.48 -2.03 1.47
CA SER A 147 -16.70 -3.02 2.22
C SER A 147 -16.71 -4.35 1.48
N LEU A 148 -15.52 -4.88 1.23
CA LEU A 148 -15.29 -6.13 0.53
C LEU A 148 -14.73 -7.12 1.55
N LEU A 149 -15.48 -8.15 1.91
CA LEU A 149 -15.07 -9.10 2.93
C LEU A 149 -14.01 -10.05 2.38
N PHE A 150 -12.89 -10.20 3.08
CA PHE A 150 -11.96 -11.30 2.85
C PHE A 150 -12.52 -12.60 3.41
N PRO A 151 -11.98 -13.76 2.98
CA PRO A 151 -12.30 -15.04 3.61
C PRO A 151 -11.94 -15.02 5.09
N ALA A 152 -12.73 -15.72 5.91
CA ALA A 152 -12.42 -15.86 7.33
C ALA A 152 -11.19 -16.75 7.52
N PHE A 153 -10.23 -16.28 8.31
CA PHE A 153 -9.10 -17.08 8.76
C PHE A 153 -9.57 -18.23 9.67
N THR A 154 -8.75 -19.27 9.82
CA THR A 154 -9.01 -20.31 10.82
C THR A 154 -8.93 -19.72 12.23
N PRO A 155 -9.68 -20.23 13.22
CA PRO A 155 -9.66 -19.69 14.58
C PRO A 155 -8.28 -19.73 15.27
N GLU A 156 -7.36 -20.61 14.84
CA GLU A 156 -5.99 -20.66 15.35
C GLU A 156 -5.08 -19.55 14.79
N MET A 157 -5.55 -18.80 13.80
CA MET A 157 -4.83 -17.73 13.13
C MET A 157 -5.21 -16.38 13.72
N LEU A 158 -4.20 -15.63 14.16
CA LEU A 158 -4.38 -14.25 14.64
C LEU A 158 -3.87 -13.29 13.58
N ASN A 159 -4.70 -12.35 13.12
CA ASN A 159 -4.23 -11.24 12.29
C ASN A 159 -3.46 -10.25 13.17
N TRP A 160 -2.14 -10.13 12.95
CA TRP A 160 -1.28 -9.16 13.63
C TRP A 160 -1.33 -7.78 12.98
N GLY A 161 -1.76 -7.73 11.72
CA GLY A 161 -2.02 -6.50 11.00
C GLY A 161 -1.93 -6.68 9.50
N ALA A 162 -2.30 -5.63 8.78
CA ALA A 162 -2.23 -5.58 7.34
C ALA A 162 -1.41 -4.39 6.81
N LEU A 163 -0.90 -4.54 5.60
CA LEU A 163 -0.35 -3.47 4.77
C LEU A 163 -1.10 -3.40 3.44
N ILE A 164 -1.14 -2.21 2.86
CA ILE A 164 -1.53 -2.03 1.46
C ILE A 164 -0.31 -1.48 0.74
N HIS A 165 0.10 -2.20 -0.29
CA HIS A 165 1.07 -1.73 -1.25
C HIS A 165 0.32 -1.37 -2.53
N SER A 166 0.43 -0.13 -2.96
CA SER A 166 -0.11 0.30 -4.25
C SER A 166 0.98 1.02 -5.02
N ASN A 167 0.87 1.00 -6.34
CA ASN A 167 1.77 1.79 -7.18
C ASN A 167 1.74 3.26 -6.71
N PRO A 168 2.88 3.93 -6.45
CA PRO A 168 2.88 5.38 -6.39
C PRO A 168 2.38 5.88 -7.74
N MET A 169 1.12 6.33 -7.82
CA MET A 169 0.58 6.82 -9.08
C MET A 169 1.50 7.92 -9.58
N GLN A 170 2.02 7.74 -10.79
CA GLN A 170 2.78 8.78 -11.46
C GLN A 170 1.75 9.76 -12.02
N THR A 171 1.66 10.96 -11.45
CA THR A 171 0.72 12.00 -11.92
C THR A 171 1.34 12.90 -12.99
N GLY A 172 2.49 12.49 -13.55
CA GLY A 172 3.19 13.24 -14.60
C GLY A 172 2.42 13.26 -15.92
N ASP A 173 2.58 14.34 -16.67
CA ASP A 173 2.05 14.50 -18.03
C ASP A 173 2.62 13.42 -18.96
N PHE A 174 1.88 12.32 -19.11
CA PHE A 174 2.25 11.14 -19.88
C PHE A 174 2.54 11.44 -21.35
N THR A 175 2.09 12.59 -21.86
CA THR A 175 2.35 13.00 -23.25
C THR A 175 3.84 13.22 -23.53
N LYS A 176 4.64 13.60 -22.51
CA LYS A 176 6.10 13.80 -22.66
C LYS A 176 6.93 12.56 -22.34
N GLN A 177 6.38 11.56 -21.66
CA GLN A 177 7.05 10.29 -21.33
C GLN A 177 6.62 9.11 -22.24
N ALA A 178 5.88 9.39 -23.30
CA ALA A 178 5.34 8.40 -24.25
C ALA A 178 6.40 7.50 -24.91
N GLU A 179 7.68 7.85 -24.86
CA GLU A 179 8.78 7.02 -25.37
C GLU A 179 9.06 5.78 -24.49
N ASN A 180 8.71 5.81 -23.19
CA ASN A 180 8.87 4.67 -22.27
C ASN A 180 7.53 3.97 -21.96
N LYS A 181 6.90 3.40 -23.01
CA LYS A 181 5.66 2.59 -22.89
C LYS A 181 5.76 1.38 -21.93
N LEU A 182 6.98 0.98 -21.54
CA LEU A 182 7.24 -0.20 -20.70
C LEU A 182 6.83 -0.03 -19.22
N PHE A 183 6.64 1.20 -18.75
CA PHE A 183 6.34 1.51 -17.35
C PHE A 183 5.05 2.32 -17.15
N ASN A 184 4.41 2.76 -18.25
CA ASN A 184 3.23 3.61 -18.21
C ASN A 184 1.96 2.76 -18.26
N ALA A 185 1.62 2.12 -17.14
CA ALA A 185 0.27 1.62 -16.93
C ALA A 185 -0.61 2.80 -16.50
N SER A 186 -1.81 2.93 -17.08
CA SER A 186 -2.79 3.88 -16.51
C SER A 186 -3.06 3.51 -15.04
N PRO A 187 -3.44 4.46 -14.19
CA PRO A 187 -3.85 4.18 -12.80
C PRO A 187 -4.81 2.98 -12.66
N GLU A 188 -5.72 2.84 -13.62
CA GLU A 188 -6.71 1.75 -13.72
C GLU A 188 -6.08 0.38 -14.05
N GLN A 189 -4.93 0.37 -14.72
CA GLN A 189 -4.20 -0.85 -15.03
C GLN A 189 -3.27 -1.28 -13.89
N GLY A 190 -3.20 -0.52 -12.80
CA GLY A 190 -2.37 -0.87 -11.65
C GLY A 190 -2.85 -2.11 -10.89
N ILE A 191 -2.05 -2.50 -9.90
CA ILE A 191 -2.43 -3.46 -8.86
C ILE A 191 -2.32 -2.82 -7.48
N ALA A 192 -3.20 -3.26 -6.59
CA ALA A 192 -3.06 -3.12 -5.16
C ALA A 192 -2.71 -4.51 -4.58
N ILE A 193 -1.76 -4.54 -3.65
CA ILE A 193 -1.41 -5.75 -2.90
C ILE A 193 -1.82 -5.51 -1.46
N VAL A 194 -2.68 -6.38 -0.95
CA VAL A 194 -3.02 -6.43 0.48
C VAL A 194 -2.17 -7.52 1.10
N GLU A 195 -1.31 -7.13 2.03
CA GLU A 195 -0.46 -8.03 2.79
C GLU A 195 -1.04 -8.22 4.19
N PHE A 196 -1.24 -9.47 4.60
CA PHE A 196 -1.64 -9.84 5.96
C PHE A 196 -0.48 -10.49 6.69
N HIS A 197 -0.27 -10.09 7.95
CA HIS A 197 0.67 -10.72 8.86
C HIS A 197 -0.13 -11.59 9.82
N ILE A 198 -0.03 -12.90 9.66
CA ILE A 198 -0.89 -13.87 10.35
C ILE A 198 -0.05 -14.72 11.28
N GLY A 199 -0.32 -14.65 12.58
CA GLY A 199 0.34 -15.49 13.58
C GLY A 199 -0.35 -16.83 13.73
N HIS A 200 0.41 -17.92 13.68
CA HIS A 200 -0.02 -19.27 14.03
C HIS A 200 0.98 -19.91 14.99
N LYS A 201 0.55 -20.18 16.22
CA LYS A 201 1.43 -20.68 17.29
C LYS A 201 2.63 -19.76 17.51
N ARG A 202 3.83 -20.18 17.07
CA ARG A 202 5.09 -19.42 17.18
C ARG A 202 5.59 -18.91 15.83
N ASN A 203 4.85 -19.15 14.76
CA ASN A 203 5.22 -18.76 13.40
C ASN A 203 4.39 -17.55 12.98
N LEU A 204 5.02 -16.60 12.30
CA LEU A 204 4.33 -15.53 11.60
C LEU A 204 4.37 -15.86 10.11
N HIS A 205 3.20 -15.85 9.49
CA HIS A 205 2.98 -16.03 8.08
C HIS A 205 2.69 -14.66 7.44
N THR A 206 3.09 -14.51 6.19
CA THR A 206 2.78 -13.33 5.39
C THR A 206 1.96 -13.78 4.21
N GLU A 207 0.80 -13.18 3.99
CA GLU A 207 -0.11 -13.58 2.92
C GLU A 207 -0.46 -12.41 2.02
N LEU A 208 -0.38 -12.61 0.71
CA LEU A 208 -0.53 -11.55 -0.27
C LEU A 208 -1.77 -11.79 -1.14
N PHE A 209 -2.66 -10.81 -1.15
CA PHE A 209 -3.75 -10.71 -2.11
C PHE A 209 -3.44 -9.62 -3.11
N VAL A 210 -3.26 -10.00 -4.38
CA VAL A 210 -3.10 -9.06 -5.48
C VAL A 210 -4.45 -8.78 -6.12
N ILE A 211 -4.78 -7.51 -6.27
CA ILE A 211 -6.09 -7.02 -6.70
C ILE A 211 -5.89 -5.97 -7.80
N PRO A 212 -6.31 -6.21 -9.05
CA PRO A 212 -6.29 -5.18 -10.09
C PRO A 212 -7.12 -3.95 -9.69
N THR A 213 -6.54 -2.76 -9.78
CA THR A 213 -7.20 -1.52 -9.31
C THR A 213 -8.47 -1.22 -10.10
N ARG A 214 -8.51 -1.47 -11.42
CA ARG A 214 -9.74 -1.38 -12.24
C ARG A 214 -10.93 -2.13 -11.64
N ASN A 215 -10.71 -3.28 -11.01
CA ASN A 215 -11.80 -4.08 -10.47
C ASN A 215 -12.38 -3.39 -9.22
N LEU A 216 -11.51 -2.84 -8.37
CA LEU A 216 -11.91 -2.05 -7.21
C LEU A 216 -12.63 -0.76 -7.63
N THR A 217 -12.09 -0.02 -8.60
CA THR A 217 -12.73 1.20 -9.12
C THR A 217 -14.08 0.91 -9.74
N ARG A 218 -14.22 -0.20 -10.50
CA ARG A 218 -15.51 -0.62 -11.06
C ARG A 218 -16.52 -0.94 -9.95
N LEU A 219 -16.13 -1.71 -8.93
CA LEU A 219 -16.98 -2.02 -7.79
C LEU A 219 -17.40 -0.74 -7.04
N ALA A 220 -16.45 0.17 -6.83
CA ALA A 220 -16.70 1.47 -6.21
C ALA A 220 -17.71 2.28 -7.03
N ALA A 221 -17.52 2.41 -8.34
CA ALA A 221 -18.43 3.11 -9.23
C ALA A 221 -19.85 2.51 -9.25
N THR A 222 -19.98 1.18 -9.16
CA THR A 222 -21.28 0.51 -9.11
C THR A 222 -22.00 0.77 -7.79
N HIS A 223 -21.31 0.74 -6.65
CA HIS A 223 -21.96 0.74 -5.34
C HIS A 223 -21.97 2.10 -4.64
N LEU A 224 -20.96 2.96 -4.83
CA LEU A 224 -20.91 4.30 -4.21
C LEU A 224 -21.90 5.28 -4.85
N ASN A 225 -22.32 5.04 -6.09
CA ASN A 225 -23.38 5.80 -6.76
C ASN A 225 -24.80 5.35 -6.37
N GLY A 226 -24.92 4.29 -5.56
CA GLY A 226 -26.20 3.77 -5.11
C GLY A 226 -26.88 4.62 -4.02
N VAL A 227 -28.12 4.25 -3.69
CA VAL A 227 -28.93 4.90 -2.64
C VAL A 227 -28.39 4.59 -1.24
N HIS A 228 -27.78 3.42 -1.05
CA HIS A 228 -27.25 3.00 0.25
C HIS A 228 -25.82 3.51 0.46
N PRO A 229 -25.56 4.24 1.56
CA PRO A 229 -24.26 4.88 1.80
C PRO A 229 -23.14 3.89 2.13
N ASP A 230 -23.51 2.69 2.63
CA ASP A 230 -22.57 1.65 3.04
C ASP A 230 -23.05 0.30 2.47
N VAL A 231 -22.20 -0.37 1.70
CA VAL A 231 -22.48 -1.69 1.10
C VAL A 231 -21.41 -2.66 1.55
N THR A 232 -21.80 -3.87 1.98
CA THR A 232 -20.87 -4.96 2.31
C THR A 232 -21.06 -6.09 1.31
N ILE A 233 -19.98 -6.49 0.64
CA ILE A 233 -19.97 -7.52 -0.39
C ILE A 233 -19.20 -8.74 0.13
N PRO A 234 -19.82 -9.93 0.20
CA PRO A 234 -19.16 -11.13 0.68
C PRO A 234 -18.11 -11.63 -0.32
N TRP A 235 -17.07 -12.32 0.19
CA TRP A 235 -15.97 -12.85 -0.63
C TRP A 235 -16.45 -13.55 -1.90
N GLY A 236 -17.42 -14.48 -1.79
CA GLY A 236 -17.91 -15.26 -2.93
C GLY A 236 -18.44 -14.43 -4.10
N SER A 237 -18.82 -13.16 -3.88
CA SER A 237 -19.33 -12.27 -4.93
C SER A 237 -18.28 -11.37 -5.57
N TRP A 238 -17.15 -11.10 -4.91
CA TRP A 238 -16.13 -10.19 -5.43
C TRP A 238 -14.73 -10.80 -5.52
N GLY A 239 -14.36 -11.70 -4.61
CA GLY A 239 -13.01 -12.21 -4.44
C GLY A 239 -12.53 -13.12 -5.57
N PRO A 240 -13.22 -14.24 -5.87
CA PRO A 240 -12.69 -15.29 -6.74
C PRO A 240 -12.18 -14.82 -8.09
N GLU A 241 -12.90 -13.93 -8.76
CA GLU A 241 -12.54 -13.45 -10.10
C GLU A 241 -11.66 -12.21 -10.11
N ASN A 242 -11.60 -11.48 -9.00
CA ASN A 242 -10.96 -10.16 -8.94
C ASN A 242 -9.69 -10.14 -8.10
N THR A 243 -9.26 -11.29 -7.59
CA THR A 243 -8.05 -11.41 -6.77
C THR A 243 -7.15 -12.53 -7.27
N ARG A 244 -5.86 -12.44 -6.91
CA ARG A 244 -4.91 -13.54 -6.91
C ARG A 244 -4.31 -13.66 -5.52
N PHE A 245 -4.41 -14.84 -4.93
CA PHE A 245 -3.65 -15.18 -3.74
C PHE A 245 -2.26 -15.63 -4.15
N LEU A 246 -1.22 -15.01 -3.59
CA LEU A 246 0.16 -15.48 -3.72
C LEU A 246 0.58 -16.05 -2.37
N PRO A 247 0.69 -17.40 -2.23
CA PRO A 247 1.24 -18.00 -1.03
C PRO A 247 2.73 -17.65 -0.98
N PHE A 248 3.05 -16.56 -0.30
CA PHE A 248 4.41 -16.03 -0.24
C PHE A 248 4.96 -16.28 1.15
N THR A 249 5.78 -17.33 1.30
CA THR A 249 6.51 -17.56 2.55
C THR A 249 7.98 -17.20 2.33
N PRO A 250 8.37 -15.90 2.36
CA PRO A 250 9.78 -15.60 2.30
C PRO A 250 10.40 -16.16 3.60
N PRO A 251 11.45 -16.98 3.50
CA PRO A 251 12.12 -17.49 4.69
C PRO A 251 13.09 -16.41 5.23
N ILE A 252 12.64 -15.17 5.51
CA ILE A 252 13.55 -14.12 6.00
C ILE A 252 12.88 -13.21 7.05
N PRO A 253 13.62 -12.85 8.12
CA PRO A 253 13.11 -12.21 9.33
C PRO A 253 12.43 -10.86 9.09
N HIS A 254 11.49 -10.54 9.98
CA HIS A 254 10.63 -9.35 10.11
C HIS A 254 11.31 -7.96 10.08
N HIS A 255 12.54 -7.86 9.57
CA HIS A 255 13.42 -6.70 9.63
C HIS A 255 14.16 -6.41 8.31
N SER A 256 13.97 -7.18 7.23
CA SER A 256 14.57 -6.77 5.96
C SER A 256 13.75 -5.63 5.35
N ASP A 257 14.31 -4.43 5.36
CA ASP A 257 13.82 -3.17 4.78
C ASP A 257 13.50 -3.22 3.27
N SER A 258 13.41 -4.40 2.65
CA SER A 258 13.01 -4.56 1.26
C SER A 258 11.51 -4.38 1.13
N LEU A 259 11.09 -3.12 1.04
CA LEU A 259 9.73 -2.76 0.68
C LEU A 259 9.38 -3.41 -0.67
N PRO A 260 8.24 -4.12 -0.78
CA PRO A 260 7.79 -4.65 -2.05
C PRO A 260 7.68 -3.51 -3.07
N CYS A 261 8.28 -3.69 -4.24
CA CYS A 261 8.23 -2.68 -5.29
C CYS A 261 7.08 -3.02 -6.24
N ILE A 262 6.17 -2.06 -6.46
CA ILE A 262 5.09 -2.17 -7.44
C ILE A 262 5.32 -1.13 -8.52
N MET A 263 5.26 -1.56 -9.79
CA MET A 263 5.31 -0.69 -10.95
C MET A 263 4.23 -1.09 -11.96
N GLY A 264 3.16 -0.32 -12.03
CA GLY A 264 2.01 -0.62 -12.89
C GLY A 264 1.35 -1.95 -12.50
N THR A 265 1.38 -2.92 -13.42
CA THR A 265 0.89 -4.30 -13.20
C THR A 265 1.91 -5.22 -12.56
N ARG A 266 3.14 -4.76 -12.31
CA ARG A 266 4.25 -5.61 -11.88
C ARG A 266 4.52 -5.47 -10.40
N TYR A 267 4.68 -6.61 -9.76
CA TYR A 267 5.16 -6.74 -8.40
C TYR A 267 6.54 -7.41 -8.42
N PHE A 268 7.52 -6.79 -7.77
CA PHE A 268 8.88 -7.30 -7.66
C PHE A 268 9.12 -7.83 -6.25
N ALA A 269 9.55 -9.09 -6.18
CA ALA A 269 9.93 -9.78 -4.97
C ALA A 269 11.36 -10.33 -5.08
N VAL A 270 11.95 -10.69 -3.93
CA VAL A 270 13.20 -11.44 -3.87
C VAL A 270 12.90 -12.80 -3.26
N GLU A 271 13.20 -13.86 -3.99
CA GLU A 271 12.96 -15.26 -3.59
C GLU A 271 14.24 -16.04 -3.77
N GLU A 272 14.77 -16.62 -2.69
CA GLU A 272 15.95 -17.52 -2.73
C GLU A 272 17.17 -16.93 -3.48
N GLY A 273 17.37 -15.60 -3.39
CA GLY A 273 18.46 -14.90 -4.08
C GLY A 273 18.17 -14.51 -5.53
N PHE A 274 16.98 -14.79 -6.04
CA PHE A 274 16.49 -14.36 -7.34
C PHE A 274 15.57 -13.15 -7.22
N VAL A 275 15.56 -12.31 -8.24
CA VAL A 275 14.49 -11.32 -8.39
C VAL A 275 13.36 -11.98 -9.16
N VAL A 276 12.17 -11.97 -8.56
CA VAL A 276 10.97 -12.54 -9.16
C VAL A 276 10.01 -11.42 -9.48
N ILE A 277 9.56 -11.38 -10.74
CA ILE A 277 8.63 -10.39 -11.24
C ILE A 277 7.30 -11.07 -11.50
N TYR A 278 6.30 -10.70 -10.70
CA TYR A 278 4.91 -11.07 -10.89
C TYR A 278 4.24 -9.98 -11.73
N ASP A 279 3.97 -10.26 -13.01
CA ASP A 279 3.31 -9.31 -13.89
C ASP A 279 1.86 -9.72 -14.16
N PHE A 280 0.95 -8.90 -13.64
CA PHE A 280 -0.50 -9.08 -13.70
C PHE A 280 -1.13 -8.44 -14.94
N ASN A 281 -0.34 -8.11 -15.97
CA ASN A 281 -0.87 -7.69 -17.25
C ASN A 281 -1.56 -8.87 -17.95
N PRO A 282 -2.90 -8.85 -18.13
CA PRO A 282 -3.64 -9.97 -18.70
C PRO A 282 -3.30 -10.22 -20.17
N PHE A 283 -2.91 -9.18 -20.93
CA PHE A 283 -2.48 -9.33 -22.31
C PHE A 283 -1.14 -10.05 -22.38
N ALA A 284 -0.18 -9.64 -21.55
CA ALA A 284 1.14 -10.27 -21.52
C ALA A 284 1.06 -11.73 -21.03
N ALA A 285 0.23 -12.00 -20.02
CA ALA A 285 -0.01 -13.37 -19.54
C ALA A 285 -0.60 -14.25 -20.66
N ARG A 286 -1.65 -13.79 -21.36
CA ARG A 286 -2.26 -14.54 -22.47
C ARG A 286 -1.30 -14.79 -23.63
N LEU A 287 -0.52 -13.78 -24.04
CA LEU A 287 0.46 -13.93 -25.10
C LEU A 287 1.52 -14.98 -24.74
N THR A 288 2.04 -14.92 -23.51
CA THR A 288 3.05 -15.88 -23.04
C THR A 288 2.46 -17.29 -22.95
N TRP A 289 1.21 -17.43 -22.49
CA TRP A 289 0.50 -18.71 -22.47
C TRP A 289 0.42 -19.34 -23.86
N SER A 290 0.00 -18.57 -24.87
CA SER A 290 -0.09 -19.05 -26.26
C SER A 290 1.26 -19.45 -26.86
N LEU A 291 2.37 -18.82 -26.44
CA LEU A 291 3.72 -19.18 -26.87
C LEU A 291 4.22 -20.47 -26.19
N ASN A 292 3.90 -20.65 -24.91
CA ASN A 292 4.26 -21.85 -24.16
C ASN A 292 3.53 -23.10 -24.70
N GLU A 293 2.26 -22.97 -25.12
CA GLU A 293 1.52 -24.05 -25.80
C GLU A 293 2.17 -24.49 -27.12
N GLN A 294 3.02 -23.64 -27.71
CA GLN A 294 3.73 -23.91 -28.95
C GLN A 294 5.19 -24.38 -28.71
N ASP A 295 5.55 -24.73 -27.48
CA ASP A 295 6.92 -25.09 -27.05
C ASP A 295 7.99 -24.01 -27.39
N MET A 296 7.56 -22.75 -27.54
CA MET A 296 8.43 -21.59 -27.80
C MET A 296 8.64 -20.72 -26.55
N GLY A 297 8.28 -21.26 -25.37
CA GLY A 297 8.36 -20.57 -24.09
C GLY A 297 9.77 -20.40 -23.56
N ASP A 298 9.99 -19.31 -22.82
CA ASP A 298 11.19 -19.13 -22.01
C ASP A 298 11.05 -19.96 -20.71
N PRO A 299 11.99 -20.87 -20.39
CA PRO A 299 11.91 -21.69 -19.18
C PRO A 299 11.91 -20.89 -17.86
N ASP A 300 12.39 -19.64 -17.89
CA ASP A 300 12.40 -18.74 -16.74
C ASP A 300 11.07 -17.96 -16.58
N ILE A 301 10.11 -18.18 -17.48
CA ILE A 301 8.80 -17.53 -17.48
C ILE A 301 7.67 -18.55 -17.31
N TYR A 302 7.00 -18.47 -16.17
CA TYR A 302 5.84 -19.30 -15.84
C TYR A 302 4.58 -18.47 -15.96
N VAL A 303 3.51 -19.03 -16.55
CA VAL A 303 2.23 -18.33 -16.67
C VAL A 303 1.17 -19.07 -15.89
N VAL A 304 0.43 -18.34 -15.06
CA VAL A 304 -0.69 -18.86 -14.29
C VAL A 304 -1.98 -18.27 -14.86
N VAL A 305 -2.68 -19.07 -15.68
CA VAL A 305 -3.95 -18.73 -16.32
C VAL A 305 -5.00 -19.74 -15.83
N GLY A 306 -5.61 -19.45 -14.70
CA GLY A 306 -6.59 -20.37 -14.11
C GLY A 306 -6.94 -20.01 -12.67
N SER A 307 -8.02 -20.63 -12.20
CA SER A 307 -8.38 -20.60 -10.79
C SER A 307 -7.35 -21.39 -9.97
N GLN A 308 -6.93 -20.81 -8.87
CA GLN A 308 -6.12 -21.45 -7.86
C GLN A 308 -6.96 -21.57 -6.61
N GLU A 309 -7.00 -22.77 -6.05
CA GLU A 309 -7.51 -23.01 -4.72
C GLU A 309 -6.37 -22.86 -3.72
N ALA A 310 -6.59 -22.07 -2.68
CA ALA A 310 -5.72 -22.00 -1.53
C ALA A 310 -6.47 -22.60 -0.35
N GLU A 311 -5.86 -23.62 0.27
CA GLU A 311 -6.46 -24.40 1.35
C GLU A 311 -5.71 -24.22 2.69
N ALA A 312 -6.21 -24.92 3.72
CA ALA A 312 -5.73 -24.98 5.09
C ALA A 312 -4.19 -25.06 5.21
N PRO A 313 -3.59 -24.48 6.28
CA PRO A 313 -4.23 -24.16 7.56
C PRO A 313 -4.80 -22.73 7.68
N LEU A 314 -4.68 -21.86 6.68
CA LEU A 314 -4.91 -20.43 6.89
C LEU A 314 -6.36 -19.99 6.90
N PHE A 315 -7.18 -20.54 6.00
CA PHE A 315 -8.57 -20.13 5.84
C PHE A 315 -9.52 -21.19 6.39
N SER A 316 -10.62 -20.73 7.00
CA SER A 316 -11.68 -21.59 7.52
C SER A 316 -12.33 -22.47 6.45
N LYS A 317 -12.24 -22.07 5.17
CA LYS A 317 -12.69 -22.80 3.99
C LYS A 317 -11.67 -22.59 2.88
N ALA A 318 -11.58 -23.53 1.95
CA ALA A 318 -10.84 -23.34 0.71
C ALA A 318 -11.33 -22.07 0.01
N ILE A 319 -10.39 -21.30 -0.54
CA ILE A 319 -10.68 -20.07 -1.28
C ILE A 319 -10.20 -20.22 -2.70
N THR A 320 -10.97 -19.71 -3.64
CA THR A 320 -10.59 -19.66 -5.05
C THR A 320 -10.15 -18.25 -5.40
N THR A 321 -9.09 -18.12 -6.22
CA THR A 321 -8.64 -16.86 -6.82
C THR A 321 -8.21 -17.09 -8.27
N SER A 322 -8.45 -16.16 -9.20
CA SER A 322 -8.27 -16.43 -10.63
C SER A 322 -7.62 -15.33 -11.47
N VAL A 323 -7.21 -14.19 -10.88
CA VAL A 323 -6.53 -13.13 -11.65
C VAL A 323 -5.23 -13.66 -12.28
N PRO A 324 -5.08 -13.65 -13.61
CA PRO A 324 -3.93 -14.27 -14.27
C PRO A 324 -2.67 -13.43 -14.07
N TYR A 325 -1.52 -14.09 -14.07
CA TYR A 325 -0.22 -13.43 -14.02
C TYR A 325 0.86 -14.25 -14.71
N ARG A 326 1.96 -13.59 -15.07
CA ARG A 326 3.23 -14.24 -15.44
C ARG A 326 4.24 -14.04 -14.31
N ARG A 327 5.01 -15.08 -14.01
CA ARG A 327 6.12 -15.09 -13.06
C ARG A 327 7.41 -15.18 -13.87
N ILE A 328 8.24 -14.16 -13.78
CA ILE A 328 9.54 -14.09 -14.46
C ILE A 328 10.62 -14.19 -13.39
N VAL A 329 11.49 -15.18 -13.48
CA VAL A 329 12.61 -15.35 -12.55
C VAL A 329 13.87 -14.81 -13.22
N THR A 330 14.61 -13.95 -12.52
CA THR A 330 15.89 -13.48 -13.02
C THR A 330 16.96 -13.55 -11.94
N MET A 331 18.12 -14.13 -12.29
CA MET A 331 19.26 -14.15 -11.40
C MET A 331 19.78 -12.74 -11.18
N LEU A 332 20.05 -12.39 -9.92
CA LEU A 332 20.94 -11.29 -9.59
C LEU A 332 22.36 -11.67 -10.04
N GLN A 333 22.67 -11.51 -11.32
CA GLN A 333 24.04 -11.73 -11.79
C GLN A 333 24.94 -10.67 -11.14
N ALA A 334 25.64 -11.07 -10.08
CA ALA A 334 26.77 -10.35 -9.51
C ALA A 334 27.96 -10.41 -10.50
N ARG A 335 27.82 -9.79 -11.68
CA ARG A 335 28.99 -9.54 -12.52
C ARG A 335 29.83 -8.47 -11.82
N ALA A 336 31.02 -8.86 -11.39
CA ALA A 336 32.04 -7.99 -10.82
C ALA A 336 32.06 -6.63 -11.54
N GLY A 337 31.56 -5.58 -10.87
CA GLY A 337 31.57 -4.20 -11.35
C GLY A 337 30.36 -3.70 -12.16
N ARG A 338 29.34 -4.51 -12.46
CA ARG A 338 28.12 -4.04 -13.18
C ARG A 338 26.80 -4.57 -12.63
N VAL A 339 26.66 -4.57 -11.30
CA VAL A 339 25.35 -4.61 -10.63
C VAL A 339 24.73 -3.20 -10.70
N LEU A 340 24.58 -2.62 -11.91
CA LEU A 340 24.33 -1.18 -12.07
C LEU A 340 23.04 -0.85 -12.83
N VAL A 341 22.27 -1.84 -13.30
CA VAL A 341 21.02 -1.57 -14.05
C VAL A 341 19.79 -1.91 -13.21
N LEU A 342 19.69 -3.13 -12.65
CA LEU A 342 18.64 -3.45 -11.67
C LEU A 342 18.87 -2.72 -10.33
N MET A 343 20.15 -2.64 -9.94
CA MET A 343 20.57 -1.85 -8.80
C MET A 343 20.57 -0.36 -9.09
N LYS A 344 20.34 0.17 -10.29
CA LYS A 344 20.08 1.63 -10.42
C LYS A 344 18.67 1.98 -9.95
N ILE A 345 17.72 1.06 -10.10
CA ILE A 345 16.38 1.21 -9.53
C ILE A 345 16.46 1.03 -8.01
N VAL A 346 17.08 -0.05 -7.54
CA VAL A 346 17.29 -0.26 -6.09
C VAL A 346 18.23 0.79 -5.48
N SER A 347 19.26 1.26 -6.18
CA SER A 347 20.16 2.33 -5.71
C SER A 347 19.54 3.70 -5.84
N PHE A 348 18.55 3.93 -6.71
CA PHE A 348 17.74 5.16 -6.65
C PHE A 348 16.90 5.14 -5.37
N PHE A 349 16.32 3.99 -5.02
CA PHE A 349 15.64 3.79 -3.73
C PHE A 349 16.61 3.87 -2.54
N LEU A 350 17.83 3.33 -2.62
CA LEU A 350 18.87 3.46 -1.58
C LEU A 350 19.52 4.85 -1.57
N LEU A 351 19.52 5.62 -2.67
CA LEU A 351 19.93 7.03 -2.69
C LEU A 351 18.89 7.86 -1.95
N ILE A 352 17.60 7.57 -2.16
CA ILE A 352 16.50 8.18 -1.41
C ILE A 352 16.62 7.79 0.07
N LEU A 353 16.86 6.52 0.39
CA LEU A 353 17.05 6.04 1.77
C LEU A 353 18.32 6.63 2.41
N GLY A 354 19.42 6.72 1.67
CA GLY A 354 20.69 7.26 2.12
C GLY A 354 20.67 8.78 2.32
N ASN A 355 20.00 9.51 1.42
CA ASN A 355 19.74 10.93 1.61
C ASN A 355 18.74 11.17 2.75
N TRP A 356 17.77 10.27 2.96
CA TRP A 356 16.87 10.31 4.10
C TRP A 356 17.61 10.07 5.43
N LEU A 357 18.47 9.05 5.51
CA LEU A 357 19.31 8.76 6.67
C LEU A 357 20.30 9.91 6.96
N ARG A 358 20.90 10.49 5.93
CA ARG A 358 21.78 11.67 6.06
C ARG A 358 21.00 12.90 6.54
N CYS A 359 19.79 13.11 6.02
CA CYS A 359 18.91 14.18 6.47
C CYS A 359 18.46 13.99 7.93
N VAL A 360 18.16 12.76 8.35
CA VAL A 360 17.83 12.42 9.75
C VAL A 360 19.03 12.65 10.67
N TYR A 361 20.22 12.21 10.23
CA TYR A 361 21.48 12.42 10.95
C TYR A 361 21.83 13.91 11.11
N ASP A 362 21.70 14.71 10.04
CA ASP A 362 21.95 16.15 10.07
C ASP A 362 20.89 16.90 10.92
N LEU A 363 19.63 16.44 10.91
CA LEU A 363 18.58 16.95 11.80
C LEU A 363 18.83 16.64 13.28
N GLU A 364 19.37 15.46 13.61
CA GLU A 364 19.80 15.14 14.98
C GLU A 364 21.02 15.96 15.41
N ARG A 365 21.95 16.22 14.48
CA ARG A 365 23.13 17.06 14.72
C ARG A 365 22.77 18.52 14.96
N LEU A 366 21.76 19.06 14.28
CA LEU A 366 21.25 20.42 14.50
C LEU A 366 20.41 20.56 15.78
N ARG A 367 20.03 19.44 16.41
CA ARG A 367 19.24 19.40 17.64
C ARG A 367 20.10 19.31 18.91
N ARG A 368 21.36 18.89 18.77
CA ARG A 368 22.38 18.94 19.82
C ARG A 368 23.14 20.26 19.71
#